data_AF-A0A3D5AE82-F1
#
_entry.id   AF-A0A3D5AE82-F1
#
_cell.length_a   1.000
_cell.length_b   1.000
_cell.length_c   1.000
_cell.angle_alpha   90.00
_cell.angle_beta   90.00
_cell.angle_gamma   90.00
#
_symmetry.space_group_name_H-M   'P 1'
#
loop_
_entity.id
_entity.type
_entity.pdbx_description
1 polymer ?
#
loop_
_entity_poly.entity_id
_entity_poly.type
_entity_poly.pdbx_seq_one_letter_code
_entity_poly.pdbx_strand_id
1 'polypeptide(L)'
;MRFFLSELLNDVVSPIGYNDNDFNEGWLLHNASLEALRKILQSAFTILEQAGKPLSDEALVKKMLEVGAVTPLNEPADNQKVLLALLETGKVIKRNPYGEWGLASWDTITPKRMGDKIYLVLKKADKPLHFRQITQLINDQQFDHKQAHAPTVHNELILDKRYVLVGRGIYALREWGFEPGVVAEVLAKILQEAGGPLTREDLLQRLQKQRMVQPGTVYLALTNKQLFSRTADGKYQLATAN
;
A
#
# COMPACT_ATOMS: atom_id res chain seq x y z
N MET A 1 19.60 -9.67 28.86
CA MET A 1 19.20 -8.25 28.83
C MET A 1 18.10 -7.92 29.87
N ARG A 2 16.98 -8.68 29.92
CA ARG A 2 15.93 -8.49 30.95
C ARG A 2 16.46 -8.45 32.40
N PHE A 3 17.29 -9.43 32.79
CA PHE A 3 17.90 -9.48 34.13
C PHE A 3 18.71 -8.23 34.49
N PHE A 4 19.53 -7.71 33.57
CA PHE A 4 20.33 -6.51 33.84
C PHE A 4 19.46 -5.27 34.07
N LEU A 5 18.40 -5.10 33.27
CA LEU A 5 17.51 -3.94 33.41
C LEU A 5 16.56 -4.06 34.62
N SER A 6 16.14 -5.28 34.97
CA SER A 6 15.21 -5.50 36.10
C SER A 6 15.91 -5.57 37.46
N GLU A 7 17.16 -6.05 37.51
CA GLU A 7 17.86 -6.27 38.78
C GLU A 7 18.96 -5.25 39.08
N LEU A 8 19.60 -4.67 38.03
CA LEU A 8 20.77 -3.77 38.22
C LEU A 8 20.47 -2.30 37.91
N LEU A 9 19.40 -2.00 37.18
CA LEU A 9 19.01 -0.63 36.78
C LEU A 9 17.58 -0.29 37.21
N ASN A 10 17.05 -0.99 38.22
CA ASN A 10 15.68 -0.81 38.72
C ASN A 10 15.44 0.56 39.38
N ASP A 11 16.51 1.29 39.70
CA ASP A 11 16.52 2.64 40.23
C ASP A 11 16.43 3.70 39.12
N VAL A 12 16.72 3.32 37.86
CA VAL A 12 16.74 4.22 36.70
C VAL A 12 15.53 3.99 35.78
N VAL A 13 15.10 2.73 35.61
CA VAL A 13 14.04 2.36 34.66
C VAL A 13 12.93 1.52 35.28
N SER A 14 11.72 1.73 34.79
CA SER A 14 10.54 0.92 35.08
C SER A 14 10.07 0.16 33.84
N PRO A 15 9.63 -1.11 33.95
CA PRO A 15 9.08 -1.84 32.82
C PRO A 15 7.71 -1.26 32.38
N ILE A 16 7.45 -1.26 31.07
CA ILE A 16 6.17 -0.84 30.47
C ILE A 16 5.63 -1.89 29.49
N GLY A 17 4.32 -1.83 29.16
CA GLY A 17 3.69 -2.64 28.10
C GLY A 17 3.19 -4.03 28.50
N TYR A 18 3.48 -4.50 29.73
CA TYR A 18 3.02 -5.83 30.22
C TYR A 18 1.51 -5.85 30.54
N ASN A 19 1.00 -4.81 31.19
CA ASN A 19 -0.43 -4.62 31.52
C ASN A 19 -1.08 -3.50 30.70
N ASP A 20 -0.33 -2.89 29.78
CA ASP A 20 -0.76 -1.75 28.99
C ASP A 20 -0.90 -2.17 27.52
N ASN A 21 -2.11 -2.04 26.98
CA ASN A 21 -2.42 -2.38 25.60
C ASN A 21 -1.96 -1.31 24.60
N ASP A 22 -1.55 -0.14 25.06
CA ASP A 22 -1.12 0.96 24.20
C ASP A 22 0.34 0.80 23.75
N PHE A 23 1.17 0.13 24.58
CA PHE A 23 2.63 0.07 24.41
C PHE A 23 3.18 -1.33 24.23
N ASN A 24 4.19 -1.45 23.37
CA ASN A 24 5.05 -2.63 23.29
C ASN A 24 5.80 -2.82 24.61
N GLU A 25 6.22 -4.07 24.88
CA GLU A 25 7.03 -4.34 26.06
C GLU A 25 8.36 -3.59 25.99
N GLY A 26 8.71 -2.88 27.05
CA GLY A 26 9.92 -2.08 27.08
C GLY A 26 10.23 -1.54 28.47
N TRP A 27 11.07 -0.51 28.50
CA TRP A 27 11.50 0.18 29.72
C TRP A 27 11.37 1.68 29.54
N LEU A 28 10.93 2.36 30.59
CA LEU A 28 10.77 3.80 30.66
C LEU A 28 11.68 4.35 31.76
N LEU A 29 12.41 5.42 31.47
CA LEU A 29 13.18 6.14 32.49
C LEU A 29 12.22 6.75 33.53
N HIS A 30 12.60 6.75 34.81
CA HIS A 30 11.76 7.31 35.87
C HIS A 30 11.42 8.79 35.70
N ASN A 31 12.27 9.55 35.00
CA ASN A 31 12.03 10.96 34.69
C ASN A 31 11.27 11.18 33.38
N ALA A 32 10.95 10.12 32.63
CA ALA A 32 10.19 10.23 31.39
C ALA A 32 8.68 10.13 31.66
N SER A 33 7.90 10.94 30.94
CA SER A 33 6.44 10.97 31.10
C SER A 33 5.77 9.98 30.16
N LEU A 34 5.17 8.93 30.73
CA LEU A 34 4.32 8.00 29.98
C LEU A 34 3.10 8.71 29.38
N GLU A 35 2.55 9.70 30.08
CA GLU A 35 1.42 10.50 29.60
C GLU A 35 1.80 11.33 28.37
N ALA A 36 2.99 11.94 28.36
CA ALA A 36 3.49 12.65 27.18
C ALA A 36 3.63 11.70 25.99
N LEU A 37 4.18 10.50 26.20
CA LEU A 37 4.30 9.49 25.16
C LEU A 37 2.91 9.07 24.61
N ARG A 38 1.92 8.84 25.49
CA ARG A 38 0.53 8.56 25.08
C ARG A 38 -0.04 9.68 24.20
N LYS A 39 0.17 10.95 24.56
CA LYS A 39 -0.28 12.11 23.77
C LYS A 39 0.36 12.15 22.38
N ILE A 40 1.64 11.80 22.28
CA ILE A 40 2.36 11.71 21.00
C ILE A 40 1.74 10.61 20.13
N LEU A 41 1.54 9.42 20.68
CA LEU A 41 0.90 8.30 19.96
C LEU A 41 -0.53 8.65 19.54
N GLN A 42 -1.32 9.28 20.42
CA GLN A 42 -2.68 9.70 20.11
C GLN A 42 -2.73 10.74 18.98
N SER A 43 -1.78 11.68 18.98
CA SER A 43 -1.66 12.68 17.92
C SER A 43 -1.36 12.02 16.57
N ALA A 44 -0.41 11.09 16.55
CA ALA A 44 -0.11 10.31 15.35
C ALA A 44 -1.29 9.44 14.89
N PHE A 45 -2.03 8.85 15.84
CA PHE A 45 -3.23 8.07 15.56
C PHE A 45 -4.27 8.94 14.84
N THR A 46 -4.59 10.11 15.39
CA THR A 46 -5.56 11.05 14.79
C THR A 46 -5.11 11.54 13.42
N ILE A 47 -3.82 11.85 13.24
CA ILE A 47 -3.27 12.24 11.93
C ILE A 47 -3.48 11.14 10.88
N LEU A 48 -3.19 9.88 11.25
CA LEU A 48 -3.33 8.73 10.36
C LEU A 48 -4.81 8.43 10.06
N GLU A 49 -5.67 8.47 11.08
CA GLU A 49 -7.11 8.29 10.93
C GLU A 49 -7.72 9.33 9.97
N GLN A 50 -7.36 10.61 10.14
CA GLN A 50 -7.79 11.69 9.24
C GLN A 50 -7.24 11.55 7.82
N ALA A 51 -6.01 11.05 7.67
CA ALA A 51 -5.42 10.83 6.35
C ALA A 51 -6.08 9.66 5.61
N GLY A 52 -6.57 8.65 6.33
CA GLY A 52 -7.23 7.45 5.78
C GLY A 52 -6.31 6.58 4.92
N LYS A 53 -5.00 6.83 4.91
CA LYS A 53 -3.99 6.11 4.13
C LYS A 53 -2.63 6.12 4.82
N PRO A 54 -1.75 5.15 4.52
CA PRO A 54 -0.39 5.15 5.06
C PRO A 54 0.40 6.41 4.65
N LEU A 55 1.28 6.87 5.54
CA LEU A 55 2.13 8.04 5.33
C LEU A 55 3.61 7.64 5.37
N SER A 56 4.45 8.33 4.60
CA SER A 56 5.91 8.19 4.73
C SER A 56 6.40 8.84 6.03
N ASP A 57 7.61 8.47 6.47
CA ASP A 57 8.31 9.07 7.60
C ASP A 57 8.27 10.61 7.55
N GLU A 58 8.67 11.18 6.42
CA GLU A 58 8.73 12.63 6.18
C GLU A 58 7.35 13.29 6.31
N ALA A 59 6.32 12.67 5.72
CA ALA A 59 4.97 13.22 5.71
C ALA A 59 4.33 13.18 7.10
N LEU A 60 4.55 12.09 7.85
CA LEU A 60 4.03 11.94 9.20
C LEU A 60 4.74 12.90 10.17
N VAL A 61 6.07 12.92 10.16
CA VAL A 61 6.87 13.80 11.03
C VAL A 61 6.53 15.27 10.78
N LYS A 62 6.42 15.70 9.52
CA LYS A 62 6.01 17.06 9.18
C LYS A 62 4.66 17.42 9.81
N LYS A 63 3.66 16.56 9.65
CA LYS A 63 2.33 16.78 10.24
C LYS A 63 2.35 16.80 11.76
N MET A 64 3.16 15.95 12.40
CA MET A 64 3.31 15.92 13.86
C MET A 64 3.96 17.20 14.41
N LEU A 65 4.91 17.77 13.69
CA LEU A 65 5.53 19.06 14.05
C LEU A 65 4.55 20.23 13.85
N GLU A 66 3.74 20.20 12.79
CA GLU A 66 2.70 21.22 12.53
C GLU A 66 1.65 21.29 13.64
N VAL A 67 1.27 20.15 14.24
CA VAL A 67 0.32 20.11 15.37
C VAL A 67 0.99 20.34 16.74
N GLY A 68 2.31 20.56 16.77
CA GLY A 68 3.05 20.78 18.02
C GLY A 68 3.07 19.58 18.95
N ALA A 69 3.01 18.34 18.41
CA ALA A 69 2.95 17.13 19.23
C ALA A 69 4.22 16.92 20.09
N VAL A 70 5.36 17.51 19.70
CA VAL A 70 6.64 17.41 20.40
C VAL A 70 7.37 18.74 20.30
N THR A 71 8.07 19.13 21.37
CA THR A 71 8.99 20.28 21.34
C THR A 71 10.15 19.95 20.41
N PRO A 72 10.39 20.73 19.34
CA PRO A 72 11.48 20.46 18.44
C PRO A 72 12.83 20.62 19.16
N LEU A 73 13.67 19.60 19.07
CA LEU A 73 15.10 19.61 19.33
C LEU A 73 15.80 20.59 18.38
N ASN A 74 17.02 20.97 18.75
CA ASN A 74 17.85 21.95 18.04
C ASN A 74 18.08 21.61 16.55
N GLU A 75 18.01 20.33 16.15
CA GLU A 75 18.19 19.89 14.77
C GLU A 75 16.97 19.11 14.21
N PRO A 76 16.49 19.42 12.98
CA PRO A 76 15.36 18.71 12.34
C PRO A 76 15.59 17.21 12.14
N ALA A 77 16.82 16.78 11.84
CA ALA A 77 17.16 15.37 11.65
C ALA A 77 17.03 14.57 12.95
N ASP A 78 17.34 15.20 14.08
CA ASP A 78 17.20 14.59 15.41
C ASP A 78 15.72 14.49 15.79
N ASN A 79 14.92 15.51 15.45
CA ASN A 79 13.47 15.46 15.63
C ASN A 79 12.82 14.30 14.90
N GLN A 80 13.21 14.06 13.64
CA GLN A 80 12.69 12.93 12.87
C GLN A 80 13.05 11.59 13.53
N LYS A 81 14.32 11.37 13.87
CA LYS A 81 14.76 10.10 14.49
C LYS A 81 14.05 9.84 15.82
N VAL A 82 13.96 10.87 16.67
CA VAL A 82 13.32 10.75 17.98
C VAL A 82 11.83 10.47 17.82
N LEU A 83 11.12 11.21 16.96
CA LEU A 83 9.70 10.98 16.72
C LEU A 83 9.43 9.55 16.23
N LEU A 84 10.17 9.10 15.22
CA LEU A 84 10.01 7.75 14.67
C LEU A 84 10.28 6.68 15.73
N ALA A 85 11.34 6.84 16.53
CA ALA A 85 11.64 5.92 17.63
C ALA A 85 10.53 5.88 18.68
N LEU A 86 9.93 7.03 19.03
CA LEU A 86 8.81 7.09 19.97
C LEU A 86 7.56 6.39 19.41
N LEU A 87 7.29 6.52 18.10
CA LEU A 87 6.17 5.84 17.46
C LEU A 87 6.32 4.31 17.48
N GLU A 88 7.54 3.78 17.35
CA GLU A 88 7.79 2.32 17.42
C GLU A 88 7.44 1.72 18.79
N THR A 89 7.33 2.54 19.83
CA THR A 89 6.90 2.06 21.17
C THR A 89 5.41 1.71 21.22
N GLY A 90 4.59 2.22 20.30
CA GLY A 90 3.15 2.00 20.28
C GLY A 90 2.75 0.65 19.68
N LYS A 91 1.69 0.05 20.22
CA LYS A 91 1.02 -1.15 19.63
C LYS A 91 0.05 -0.76 18.52
N VAL A 92 -0.56 0.42 18.63
CA VAL A 92 -1.67 0.89 17.77
C VAL A 92 -1.22 1.45 16.43
N ILE A 93 0.02 1.91 16.33
CA ILE A 93 0.62 2.48 15.12
C ILE A 93 1.81 1.63 14.75
N LYS A 94 1.92 1.26 13.48
CA LYS A 94 3.00 0.42 12.98
C LYS A 94 3.49 0.90 11.63
N ARG A 95 4.70 0.48 11.31
CA ARG A 95 5.31 0.63 10.00
C ARG A 95 5.12 -0.64 9.18
N ASN A 96 4.70 -0.49 7.93
CA ASN A 96 4.60 -1.60 6.99
C ASN A 96 6.00 -1.96 6.41
N PRO A 97 6.14 -3.07 5.66
CA PRO A 97 7.42 -3.46 5.05
C PRO A 97 7.99 -2.45 4.04
N TYR A 98 7.17 -1.51 3.55
CA TYR A 98 7.61 -0.44 2.66
C TYR A 98 8.07 0.83 3.39
N GLY A 99 8.11 0.81 4.72
CA GLY A 99 8.53 1.96 5.51
C GLY A 99 7.43 3.01 5.73
N GLU A 100 6.17 2.67 5.47
CA GLU A 100 5.05 3.60 5.62
C GLU A 100 4.32 3.35 6.95
N TRP A 101 3.89 4.42 7.60
CA TRP A 101 3.19 4.40 8.89
C TRP A 101 1.67 4.38 8.71
N GLY A 102 1.00 3.61 9.55
CA GLY A 102 -0.46 3.61 9.64
C GLY A 102 -0.95 2.89 10.88
N LEU A 103 -2.27 2.75 10.98
CA LEU A 103 -2.89 2.06 12.09
C LEU A 103 -2.61 0.56 11.99
N ALA A 104 -2.26 -0.08 13.10
CA ALA A 104 -1.97 -1.51 13.16
C ALA A 104 -3.16 -2.38 12.74
N SER A 105 -4.39 -1.84 12.84
CA SER A 105 -5.63 -2.46 12.39
C SER A 105 -5.80 -2.47 10.86
N TRP A 106 -5.04 -1.66 10.11
CA TRP A 106 -5.14 -1.62 8.66
C TRP A 106 -4.44 -2.81 8.01
N ASP A 107 -5.10 -3.45 7.06
CA ASP A 107 -4.55 -4.56 6.28
C ASP A 107 -3.33 -4.12 5.44
N THR A 108 -3.23 -2.84 5.10
CA THR A 108 -2.07 -2.24 4.42
C THR A 108 -0.85 -2.04 5.32
N ILE A 109 -1.03 -2.16 6.63
CA ILE A 109 0.04 -2.01 7.61
C ILE A 109 0.47 -3.37 8.16
N THR A 110 -0.50 -4.19 8.54
CA THR A 110 -0.25 -5.54 9.05
C THR A 110 -0.96 -6.57 8.17
N PRO A 111 -0.42 -6.92 6.99
CA PRO A 111 -1.05 -7.89 6.09
C PRO A 111 -0.97 -9.30 6.68
N LYS A 112 -2.08 -9.77 7.24
CA LYS A 112 -2.14 -11.09 7.91
C LYS A 112 -2.41 -12.23 6.92
N ARG A 113 -3.23 -11.98 5.91
CA ARG A 113 -3.65 -12.99 4.93
C ARG A 113 -2.92 -12.83 3.62
N MET A 114 -2.88 -13.90 2.82
CA MET A 114 -2.28 -13.85 1.48
C MET A 114 -2.96 -12.79 0.60
N GLY A 115 -4.29 -12.67 0.68
CA GLY A 115 -5.04 -11.61 0.02
C GLY A 115 -4.51 -10.21 0.34
N ASP A 116 -4.17 -9.90 1.60
CA ASP A 116 -3.73 -8.54 1.97
C ASP A 116 -2.31 -8.24 1.47
N LYS A 117 -1.44 -9.26 1.46
CA LYS A 117 -0.10 -9.17 0.86
C LYS A 117 -0.20 -8.90 -0.64
N ILE A 118 -1.10 -9.60 -1.33
CA ILE A 118 -1.37 -9.39 -2.76
C ILE A 118 -1.84 -7.95 -3.01
N TYR A 119 -2.78 -7.46 -2.19
CA TYR A 119 -3.29 -6.09 -2.29
C TYR A 119 -2.16 -5.07 -2.20
N LEU A 120 -1.30 -5.21 -1.19
CA LEU A 120 -0.16 -4.31 -0.97
C LEU A 120 0.84 -4.33 -2.13
N VAL A 121 1.21 -5.51 -2.62
CA VAL A 121 2.13 -5.65 -3.76
C VAL A 121 1.55 -4.98 -5.01
N LEU A 122 0.28 -5.22 -5.31
CA LEU A 122 -0.38 -4.58 -6.47
C LEU A 122 -0.49 -3.07 -6.28
N LYS A 123 -0.90 -2.60 -5.09
CA LYS A 123 -1.02 -1.18 -4.79
C LYS A 123 0.31 -0.45 -4.93
N LYS A 124 1.42 -1.06 -4.48
CA LYS A 124 2.76 -0.47 -4.61
C LYS A 124 3.29 -0.51 -6.04
N ALA A 125 2.99 -1.57 -6.78
CA ALA A 125 3.38 -1.67 -8.18
C ALA A 125 2.62 -0.69 -9.10
N ASP A 126 1.44 -0.23 -8.66
CA ASP A 126 0.52 0.68 -9.37
C ASP A 126 0.21 0.26 -10.81
N LYS A 127 0.27 -1.04 -11.07
CA LYS A 127 -0.03 -1.64 -12.37
C LYS A 127 -0.49 -3.09 -12.24
N PRO A 128 -1.22 -3.61 -13.23
CA PRO A 128 -1.55 -5.03 -13.31
C PRO A 128 -0.30 -5.89 -13.40
N LEU A 129 -0.29 -7.04 -12.73
CA LEU A 129 0.84 -7.96 -12.69
C LEU A 129 0.40 -9.40 -12.93
N HIS A 130 1.32 -10.20 -13.47
CA HIS A 130 1.09 -11.64 -13.57
C HIS A 130 1.17 -12.30 -12.19
N PHE A 131 0.33 -13.29 -11.88
CA PHE A 131 0.29 -13.92 -10.55
C PHE A 131 1.65 -14.46 -10.07
N ARG A 132 2.48 -14.96 -11.00
CA ARG A 132 3.87 -15.37 -10.70
C ARG A 132 4.76 -14.21 -10.28
N GLN A 133 4.63 -13.04 -10.93
CA GLN A 133 5.36 -11.83 -10.55
C GLN A 133 4.89 -11.33 -9.19
N ILE A 134 3.58 -11.36 -8.92
CA ILE A 134 3.03 -11.03 -7.60
C ILE A 134 3.64 -11.95 -6.55
N THR A 135 3.71 -13.26 -6.81
CA THR A 135 4.30 -14.24 -5.89
C THR A 135 5.76 -13.92 -5.59
N GLN A 136 6.54 -13.60 -6.63
CA GLN A 136 7.95 -13.23 -6.46
C GLN A 136 8.09 -11.98 -5.60
N LEU A 137 7.33 -10.92 -5.91
CA LEU A 137 7.36 -9.69 -5.12
C LEU A 137 6.94 -9.90 -3.66
N ILE A 138 5.97 -10.79 -3.38
CA ILE A 138 5.59 -11.13 -2.01
C ILE A 138 6.78 -11.77 -1.27
N ASN A 139 7.51 -12.68 -1.92
CA ASN A 139 8.67 -13.35 -1.32
C ASN A 139 9.85 -12.39 -1.15
N ASP A 140 10.09 -11.51 -2.11
CA ASP A 140 11.17 -10.51 -2.07
C ASP A 140 10.95 -9.49 -0.94
N GLN A 141 9.69 -9.12 -0.66
CA GLN A 141 9.34 -8.18 0.41
C GLN A 141 9.36 -8.81 1.81
N GLN A 142 9.43 -10.13 1.92
CA GLN A 142 9.55 -10.85 3.21
C GLN A 142 8.54 -10.38 4.27
N PHE A 143 7.26 -10.24 3.89
CA PHE A 143 6.17 -9.84 4.80
C PHE A 143 6.12 -10.66 6.10
N ASP A 144 6.47 -11.95 6.01
CA ASP A 144 6.64 -12.87 7.12
C ASP A 144 7.65 -13.96 6.75
N HIS A 145 7.89 -14.90 7.67
CA HIS A 145 8.77 -16.05 7.43
C HIS A 145 8.19 -17.09 6.46
N LYS A 146 6.97 -16.88 5.93
CA LYS A 146 6.30 -17.87 5.08
C LYS A 146 6.56 -17.54 3.61
N GLN A 147 6.91 -18.56 2.84
CA GLN A 147 7.00 -18.41 1.40
C GLN A 147 5.63 -18.48 0.74
N ALA A 148 5.37 -17.54 -0.17
CA ALA A 148 4.25 -17.57 -1.06
C ALA A 148 4.52 -18.50 -2.24
N HIS A 149 3.50 -19.27 -2.63
CA HIS A 149 3.53 -20.15 -3.78
C HIS A 149 2.53 -19.68 -4.84
N ALA A 150 2.92 -19.80 -6.11
CA ALA A 150 2.15 -19.26 -7.22
C ALA A 150 0.72 -19.85 -7.34
N PRO A 151 0.48 -21.16 -7.12
CA PRO A 151 -0.88 -21.70 -7.10
C PRO A 151 -1.76 -21.09 -6.00
N THR A 152 -1.20 -20.89 -4.81
CA THR A 152 -1.91 -20.27 -3.68
C THR A 152 -2.28 -18.82 -4.02
N VAL A 153 -1.32 -18.04 -4.51
CA VAL A 153 -1.58 -16.65 -4.93
C VAL A 153 -2.63 -16.58 -6.04
N HIS A 154 -2.58 -17.50 -7.01
CA HIS A 154 -3.58 -17.57 -8.07
C HIS A 154 -4.99 -17.86 -7.53
N ASN A 155 -5.13 -18.82 -6.61
CA ASN A 155 -6.42 -19.16 -6.00
C ASN A 155 -6.99 -17.99 -5.19
N GLU A 156 -6.15 -17.32 -4.40
CA GLU A 156 -6.56 -16.14 -3.62
C GLU A 156 -7.02 -14.99 -4.53
N LEU A 157 -6.31 -14.76 -5.64
CA LEU A 157 -6.69 -13.77 -6.66
C LEU A 157 -8.04 -14.07 -7.34
N ILE A 158 -8.45 -15.33 -7.41
CA ILE A 158 -9.74 -15.75 -7.98
C ILE A 158 -10.86 -15.59 -6.93
N LEU A 159 -10.59 -15.95 -5.68
CA LEU A 159 -11.59 -15.97 -4.60
C LEU A 159 -11.92 -14.56 -4.09
N ASP A 160 -10.95 -13.66 -4.07
CA ASP A 160 -11.09 -12.33 -3.51
C ASP A 160 -11.64 -11.33 -4.55
N LYS A 161 -12.80 -10.74 -4.23
CA LYS A 161 -13.52 -9.79 -5.07
C LYS A 161 -12.77 -8.46 -5.29
N ARG A 162 -11.71 -8.17 -4.53
CA ARG A 162 -10.86 -6.99 -4.76
C ARG A 162 -10.07 -7.07 -6.07
N TYR A 163 -9.93 -8.26 -6.64
CA TYR A 163 -9.13 -8.49 -7.84
C TYR A 163 -9.98 -8.77 -9.07
N VAL A 164 -9.39 -8.49 -10.23
CA VAL A 164 -9.99 -8.76 -11.54
C VAL A 164 -8.93 -9.39 -12.43
N LEU A 165 -9.27 -10.53 -13.05
CA LEU A 165 -8.48 -11.14 -14.10
C LEU A 165 -8.65 -10.33 -15.38
N VAL A 166 -7.53 -9.91 -15.95
CA VAL A 166 -7.50 -8.88 -16.99
C VAL A 166 -6.63 -9.29 -18.18
N GLY A 167 -5.87 -10.37 -18.06
CA GLY A 167 -5.13 -11.03 -19.12
C GLY A 167 -4.79 -12.45 -18.68
N ARG A 168 -4.11 -13.25 -19.52
CA ARG A 168 -3.71 -14.62 -19.18
C ARG A 168 -2.80 -14.63 -17.94
N GLY A 169 -3.38 -14.93 -16.78
CA GLY A 169 -2.71 -14.89 -15.47
C GLY A 169 -2.38 -13.49 -14.96
N ILE A 170 -2.87 -12.42 -15.58
CA ILE A 170 -2.63 -11.03 -15.17
C ILE A 170 -3.81 -10.53 -14.35
N TYR A 171 -3.53 -9.95 -13.19
CA TYR A 171 -4.52 -9.44 -12.26
C TYR A 171 -4.30 -7.97 -11.94
N ALA A 172 -5.39 -7.27 -11.65
CA ALA A 172 -5.42 -5.87 -11.26
C ALA A 172 -6.35 -5.65 -10.06
N LEU A 173 -6.20 -4.50 -9.38
CA LEU A 173 -7.14 -4.06 -8.35
C LEU A 173 -8.43 -3.54 -9.00
N ARG A 174 -9.58 -3.98 -8.48
CA ARG A 174 -10.90 -3.53 -8.95
C ARG A 174 -11.10 -2.03 -8.76
N GLU A 175 -10.60 -1.47 -7.66
CA GLU A 175 -10.69 -0.03 -7.34
C GLU A 175 -10.02 0.89 -8.39
N TRP A 176 -9.09 0.36 -9.20
CA TRP A 176 -8.52 1.10 -10.33
C TRP A 176 -9.50 1.23 -11.53
N GLY A 177 -10.72 0.73 -11.38
CA GLY A 177 -11.75 0.78 -12.41
C GLY A 177 -11.66 -0.33 -13.45
N PHE A 178 -10.87 -1.38 -13.18
CA PHE A 178 -10.87 -2.60 -13.99
C PHE A 178 -12.17 -3.35 -13.74
N GLU A 179 -13.02 -3.36 -14.75
CA GLU A 179 -14.13 -4.31 -14.84
C GLU A 179 -13.97 -5.07 -16.15
N PRO A 180 -14.21 -6.38 -16.18
CA PRO A 180 -14.36 -7.12 -17.43
C PRO A 180 -15.54 -6.48 -18.19
N GLY A 181 -15.27 -5.80 -19.30
CA GLY A 181 -16.29 -5.04 -20.04
C GLY A 181 -16.00 -3.54 -20.06
N VAL A 182 -16.09 -2.83 -18.93
CA VAL A 182 -16.19 -1.36 -18.93
C VAL A 182 -15.07 -0.62 -19.67
N VAL A 183 -13.79 -0.91 -19.39
CA VAL A 183 -12.68 -0.17 -20.05
C VAL A 183 -12.57 -0.55 -21.53
N ALA A 184 -12.75 -1.84 -21.84
CA ALA A 184 -12.68 -2.32 -23.20
C ALA A 184 -13.87 -1.82 -24.04
N GLU A 185 -15.07 -1.77 -23.48
CA GLU A 185 -16.26 -1.19 -24.12
C GLU A 185 -16.09 0.30 -24.37
N VAL A 186 -15.53 1.05 -23.42
CA VAL A 186 -15.27 2.48 -23.61
C VAL A 186 -14.19 2.69 -24.67
N LEU A 187 -13.11 1.91 -24.66
CA LEU A 187 -12.09 1.97 -25.72
C LEU A 187 -12.67 1.58 -27.09
N ALA A 188 -13.59 0.62 -27.14
CA ALA A 188 -14.29 0.25 -28.36
C ALA A 188 -15.16 1.40 -28.88
N LYS A 189 -15.89 2.09 -28.00
CA LYS A 189 -16.64 3.32 -28.35
C LYS A 189 -15.72 4.41 -28.87
N ILE A 190 -14.58 4.66 -28.20
CA ILE A 190 -13.60 5.67 -28.64
C ILE A 190 -13.08 5.36 -30.05
N LEU A 191 -12.78 4.09 -30.35
CA LEU A 191 -12.34 3.68 -31.69
C LEU A 191 -13.45 3.81 -32.73
N GLN A 192 -14.70 3.49 -32.35
CA GLN A 192 -15.87 3.63 -33.21
C GLN A 192 -16.16 5.10 -33.54
N GLU A 193 -16.11 5.98 -32.55
CA GLU A 193 -16.26 7.44 -32.71
C GLU A 193 -15.12 8.06 -33.53
N ALA A 194 -13.90 7.55 -33.37
CA ALA A 194 -12.75 8.01 -34.14
C ALA A 194 -12.79 7.60 -35.62
N GLY A 195 -13.58 6.58 -35.96
CA GLY A 195 -13.73 6.10 -37.34
C GLY A 195 -12.47 5.46 -37.94
N GLY A 196 -11.46 5.11 -37.13
CA GLY A 196 -10.20 4.57 -37.64
C GLY A 196 -9.20 4.14 -36.55
N PRO A 197 -8.06 3.54 -36.94
CA PRO A 197 -7.08 3.01 -35.99
C PRO A 197 -6.38 4.14 -35.23
N LEU A 198 -6.28 4.02 -33.91
CA LEU A 198 -5.63 5.00 -33.04
C LEU A 198 -4.35 4.46 -32.41
N THR A 199 -3.43 5.36 -32.05
CA THR A 199 -2.26 4.98 -31.26
C THR A 199 -2.65 4.69 -29.81
N ARG A 200 -1.76 4.04 -29.06
CA ARG A 200 -2.00 3.77 -27.63
C ARG A 200 -2.09 5.05 -26.83
N GLU A 201 -1.24 6.01 -27.18
CA GLU A 201 -1.16 7.32 -26.56
C GLU A 201 -2.46 8.12 -26.80
N ASP A 202 -2.99 8.08 -28.03
CA ASP A 202 -4.27 8.71 -28.36
C ASP A 202 -5.44 8.11 -27.57
N LEU A 203 -5.47 6.77 -27.48
CA LEU A 203 -6.51 6.05 -26.73
C LEU A 203 -6.42 6.37 -25.24
N LEU A 204 -5.21 6.45 -24.68
CA LEU A 204 -4.98 6.82 -23.30
C LEU A 204 -5.46 8.24 -23.02
N GLN A 205 -5.09 9.22 -23.85
CA GLN A 205 -5.53 10.60 -23.69
C GLN A 205 -7.05 10.73 -23.77
N ARG A 206 -7.69 10.05 -24.73
CA ARG A 206 -9.15 10.10 -24.88
C ARG A 206 -9.88 9.43 -23.72
N LEU A 207 -9.35 8.30 -23.22
CA LEU A 207 -9.93 7.62 -22.08
C LEU A 207 -9.76 8.42 -20.79
N GLN A 208 -8.59 9.05 -20.58
CA GLN A 208 -8.33 9.92 -19.43
C GLN A 208 -9.23 11.15 -19.37
N LYS A 209 -9.72 11.64 -20.53
CA LYS A 209 -10.72 12.72 -20.59
C LYS A 209 -12.09 12.29 -20.06
N GLN A 210 -12.43 10.99 -20.15
CA GLN A 210 -13.73 10.48 -19.71
C GLN A 210 -13.68 9.92 -18.28
N ARG A 211 -12.53 9.34 -17.87
CA ARG A 211 -12.35 8.75 -16.54
C ARG A 211 -10.89 8.83 -16.12
N MET A 212 -10.63 9.07 -14.84
CA MET A 212 -9.28 8.96 -14.29
C MET A 212 -8.86 7.48 -14.25
N VAL A 213 -8.00 7.08 -15.19
CA VAL A 213 -7.48 5.72 -15.32
C VAL A 213 -5.96 5.75 -15.52
N GLN A 214 -5.28 4.77 -14.92
CA GLN A 214 -3.84 4.64 -15.05
C GLN A 214 -3.45 4.15 -16.45
N PRO A 215 -2.25 4.51 -16.98
CA PRO A 215 -1.77 4.06 -18.28
C PRO A 215 -1.75 2.52 -18.44
N GLY A 216 -1.45 1.80 -17.35
CA GLY A 216 -1.48 0.34 -17.32
C GLY A 216 -2.85 -0.25 -17.65
N THR A 217 -3.93 0.49 -17.39
CA THR A 217 -5.32 0.07 -17.65
C THR A 217 -5.64 -0.03 -19.13
N VAL A 218 -5.11 0.92 -19.92
CA VAL A 218 -5.29 0.94 -21.37
C VAL A 218 -4.51 -0.19 -22.02
N TYR A 219 -3.24 -0.36 -21.62
CA TYR A 219 -2.40 -1.44 -22.16
C TYR A 219 -3.07 -2.81 -22.02
N LEU A 220 -3.66 -3.03 -20.86
CA LEU A 220 -4.30 -4.28 -20.51
C LEU A 220 -5.63 -4.49 -21.25
N ALA A 221 -6.51 -3.49 -21.30
CA ALA A 221 -7.75 -3.61 -22.06
C ALA A 221 -7.47 -3.89 -23.55
N LEU A 222 -6.40 -3.29 -24.11
CA LEU A 222 -5.95 -3.53 -25.47
C LEU A 222 -5.33 -4.92 -25.71
N THR A 223 -5.06 -5.72 -24.68
CA THR A 223 -4.68 -7.13 -24.86
C THR A 223 -5.88 -8.05 -25.14
N ASN A 224 -7.11 -7.56 -24.99
CA ASN A 224 -8.30 -8.32 -25.35
C ASN A 224 -8.44 -8.45 -26.88
N LYS A 225 -7.92 -9.56 -27.41
CA LYS A 225 -7.95 -9.89 -28.85
C LYS A 225 -9.35 -10.13 -29.43
N GLN A 226 -10.36 -10.35 -28.59
CA GLN A 226 -11.75 -10.48 -29.05
C GLN A 226 -12.33 -9.13 -29.45
N LEU A 227 -11.85 -8.03 -28.84
CA LEU A 227 -12.36 -6.68 -29.07
C LEU A 227 -11.41 -5.82 -29.89
N PHE A 228 -10.10 -6.06 -29.80
CA PHE A 228 -9.08 -5.23 -30.45
C PHE A 228 -8.08 -6.02 -31.28
N SER A 229 -7.68 -5.44 -32.41
CA SER A 229 -6.57 -5.92 -33.25
C SER A 229 -5.53 -4.81 -33.44
N ARG A 230 -4.26 -5.20 -33.62
CA ARG A 230 -3.14 -4.28 -33.80
C ARG A 230 -2.72 -4.27 -35.27
N THR A 231 -2.64 -3.10 -35.88
CA THR A 231 -2.21 -2.91 -37.28
C THR A 231 -0.67 -3.01 -37.41
N ALA A 232 -0.19 -3.19 -38.64
CA ALA A 232 1.25 -3.24 -38.94
C ALA A 232 2.00 -1.99 -38.46
N ASP A 233 1.34 -0.82 -38.53
CA ASP A 233 1.89 0.47 -38.09
C ASP A 233 1.83 0.67 -36.57
N GLY A 234 1.42 -0.36 -35.82
CA GLY A 234 1.38 -0.33 -34.36
C GLY A 234 0.16 0.34 -33.73
N LYS A 235 -0.84 0.72 -34.53
CA LYS A 235 -2.13 1.29 -34.07
C LYS A 235 -3.12 0.18 -33.69
N TYR A 236 -4.17 0.54 -32.98
CA TYR A 236 -5.23 -0.38 -32.54
C TYR A 236 -6.55 -0.05 -33.23
N GLN A 237 -7.29 -1.08 -33.60
CA GLN A 237 -8.62 -1.00 -34.21
C GLN A 237 -9.53 -2.10 -33.62
N LEU A 238 -10.84 -2.00 -33.86
CA LEU A 238 -11.77 -3.06 -33.45
C LEU A 238 -11.42 -4.39 -34.14
N ALA A 239 -11.51 -5.49 -33.42
CA ALA A 239 -11.34 -6.81 -34.01
C ALA A 239 -12.51 -7.10 -34.96
N THR A 240 -12.22 -7.52 -36.18
CA THR A 240 -13.23 -8.09 -37.09
C THR A 240 -13.74 -9.40 -36.49
N ALA A 241 -15.05 -9.53 -36.34
CA ALA A 241 -15.67 -10.79 -35.93
C ALA A 241 -15.28 -11.89 -36.94
N ASN A 242 -14.71 -12.98 -36.43
CA ASN A 242 -14.61 -14.24 -37.17
C ASN A 242 -15.88 -15.06 -36.94
#